data_AF-A0AAU0KKF8-F1
#
_entry.id   AF-A0AAU0KKF8-F1
#
_cell.length_a   1.000
_cell.length_b   1.000
_cell.length_c   1.000
_cell.angle_alpha   90.00
_cell.angle_beta   90.00
_cell.angle_gamma   90.00
#
_symmetry.space_group_name_H-M   'P 1'
#
loop_
_entity.id
_entity.type
_entity.pdbx_description
1 polymer ?
#
loop_
_entity_poly.entity_id
_entity_poly.type
_entity_poly.pdbx_seq_one_letter_code
_entity_poly.pdbx_strand_id
1 'polypeptide(L)'
;MQQALETEAGGTGAATEARRHKALKQLAAAPDSPRVILTDTHSDPNHVILTVAIRHVAVAELMVEKSRYDPLLLLEMVKQYGNQVN
;
A
#
# COMPACT_ATOMS: atom_id res chain seq x y z
N MET A 1 -25.65 -8.04 -22.26
CA MET A 1 -25.46 -6.64 -21.84
C MET A 1 -25.19 -6.63 -20.34
N GLN A 2 -23.93 -6.75 -19.96
CA GLN A 2 -23.44 -6.59 -18.59
C GLN A 2 -21.92 -6.39 -18.70
N GLN A 3 -21.54 -5.15 -18.98
CA GLN A 3 -20.19 -4.63 -18.73
C GLN A 3 -20.42 -3.37 -17.91
N ALA A 4 -20.24 -3.50 -16.61
CA ALA A 4 -20.20 -2.38 -15.70
C ALA A 4 -19.13 -2.69 -14.64
N LEU A 5 -18.16 -1.78 -14.57
CA LEU A 5 -17.26 -1.54 -13.43
C LEU A 5 -16.07 -2.51 -13.28
N GLU A 6 -15.12 -2.43 -14.22
CA GLU A 6 -13.72 -2.74 -13.90
C GLU A 6 -12.93 -1.43 -13.91
N THR A 7 -13.09 -0.73 -12.79
CA THR A 7 -12.08 -0.01 -12.01
C THR A 7 -10.76 0.29 -12.73
N GLU A 8 -10.57 1.57 -13.05
CA GLU A 8 -9.27 2.18 -13.34
C GLU A 8 -8.37 2.19 -12.08
N ALA A 9 -7.93 1.02 -11.62
CA ALA A 9 -6.86 0.87 -10.64
C ALA A 9 -5.67 0.22 -11.34
N GLY A 10 -4.64 1.01 -11.63
CA GLY A 10 -3.44 0.60 -12.35
C GLY A 10 -2.72 -0.57 -11.68
N GLY A 11 -2.85 -1.76 -12.27
CA GLY A 11 -2.11 -2.96 -11.90
C GLY A 11 -2.85 -4.21 -12.40
N THR A 12 -2.18 -5.04 -13.20
CA THR A 12 -2.73 -6.37 -13.54
C THR A 12 -3.03 -7.11 -12.24
N GLY A 13 -4.17 -7.79 -12.14
CA GLY A 13 -4.63 -8.40 -10.88
C GLY A 13 -3.58 -9.29 -10.19
N ALA A 14 -2.68 -9.90 -10.96
CA ALA A 14 -1.54 -10.67 -10.45
C ALA A 14 -0.48 -9.82 -9.71
N ALA A 15 -0.15 -8.63 -10.22
CA ALA A 15 0.82 -7.74 -9.58
C ALA A 15 0.30 -7.16 -8.26
N THR A 16 -0.97 -6.78 -8.25
CA THR A 16 -1.69 -6.34 -7.04
C THR A 16 -1.72 -7.44 -5.99
N GLU A 17 -2.05 -8.68 -6.38
CA GLU A 17 -2.09 -9.80 -5.43
C GLU A 17 -0.70 -10.15 -4.88
N ALA A 18 0.36 -10.03 -5.69
CA ALA A 18 1.73 -10.24 -5.25
C ALA A 18 2.17 -9.20 -4.20
N ARG A 19 1.84 -7.92 -4.40
CA ARG A 19 2.11 -6.86 -3.43
C ARG A 19 1.34 -7.07 -2.13
N ARG A 20 0.05 -7.43 -2.23
CA ARG A 20 -0.78 -7.80 -1.08
C ARG A 20 -0.17 -8.95 -0.27
N HIS A 21 0.21 -10.04 -0.93
CA HIS A 21 0.86 -11.17 -0.27
C HIS A 21 2.18 -10.78 0.40
N LYS A 22 3.00 -9.97 -0.27
CA LYS A 22 4.27 -9.47 0.29
C LYS A 22 4.02 -8.64 1.55
N ALA A 23 3.02 -7.77 1.55
CA ALA A 23 2.67 -6.95 2.72
C ALA A 23 2.21 -7.81 3.89
N LEU A 24 1.31 -8.78 3.66
CA LEU A 24 0.86 -9.71 4.68
C LEU A 24 2.00 -10.54 5.28
N LYS A 25 2.93 -11.01 4.44
CA LYS A 25 4.12 -11.75 4.88
C LYS A 25 5.00 -10.89 5.79
N GLN A 26 5.25 -9.63 5.43
CA GLN A 26 6.04 -8.73 6.28
C GLN A 26 5.33 -8.40 7.60
N LEU A 27 4.00 -8.21 7.56
CA LEU A 27 3.22 -7.99 8.77
C LEU A 27 3.28 -9.21 9.71
N ALA A 28 3.19 -10.42 9.16
CA ALA A 28 3.33 -11.65 9.96
C ALA A 28 4.72 -11.78 10.60
N ALA A 29 5.78 -11.32 9.92
CA ALA A 29 7.15 -11.35 10.42
C ALA A 29 7.45 -10.29 11.50
N ALA A 30 6.59 -9.28 11.65
CA ALA A 30 6.71 -8.21 12.64
C ALA A 30 5.52 -8.23 13.61
N PRO A 31 5.45 -9.19 14.55
CA PRO A 31 4.27 -9.43 15.39
C PRO A 31 3.87 -8.20 16.23
N ASP A 32 4.85 -7.44 16.70
CA ASP A 32 4.64 -6.24 17.53
C ASP A 32 4.25 -5.01 16.70
N SER A 33 4.34 -5.09 15.37
CA SER A 33 3.90 -4.00 14.51
C SER A 33 2.39 -4.10 14.24
N PRO A 34 1.61 -3.02 14.47
CA PRO A 34 0.19 -2.99 14.14
C PRO A 34 -0.04 -2.93 12.62
N ARG A 35 0.97 -2.56 11.84
CA ARG A 35 0.87 -2.37 10.39
C ARG A 35 2.22 -2.47 9.68
N VAL A 36 2.18 -2.62 8.37
CA VAL A 36 3.35 -2.45 7.49
C VAL A 36 2.95 -1.65 6.26
N ILE A 37 3.90 -0.92 5.71
CA ILE A 37 3.73 -0.12 4.50
C ILE A 37 4.84 -0.51 3.53
N LEU A 38 4.45 -0.93 2.32
CA LEU A 38 5.37 -1.16 1.21
C LEU A 38 5.25 -0.01 0.23
N THR A 39 6.37 0.37 -0.36
CA THR A 39 6.42 1.36 -1.44
C THR A 39 6.99 0.69 -2.69
N ASP A 40 6.29 0.81 -3.81
CA ASP A 40 6.74 0.40 -5.13
C ASP A 40 6.82 1.61 -6.05
N THR A 41 8.04 2.01 -6.38
CA THR A 41 8.35 3.16 -7.24
C THR A 41 8.63 2.78 -8.69
N HIS A 42 8.55 1.49 -9.04
CA HIS A 42 9.03 0.95 -10.31
C HIS A 42 7.91 0.41 -11.19
N SER A 43 6.85 -0.16 -10.59
CA SER A 43 5.77 -0.81 -11.35
C SER A 43 4.94 0.15 -12.21
N ASP A 44 4.85 1.42 -11.84
CA ASP A 44 4.17 2.46 -12.61
C ASP A 44 5.14 3.63 -12.90
N PRO A 45 5.18 4.16 -14.14
CA PRO A 45 6.09 5.25 -14.49
C PRO A 45 5.72 6.58 -13.82
N ASN A 46 4.44 6.82 -13.56
CA ASN A 46 3.89 8.10 -13.08
C ASN A 46 3.53 8.07 -11.59
N HIS A 47 3.28 6.88 -11.04
CA HIS A 47 2.82 6.71 -9.66
C HIS A 47 3.79 5.88 -8.83
N VAL A 48 3.78 6.17 -7.53
CA VAL A 48 4.26 5.31 -6.48
C VAL A 48 3.06 4.54 -5.94
N ILE A 49 3.17 3.22 -5.89
CA ILE A 49 2.15 2.35 -5.32
C ILE A 49 2.51 2.08 -3.86
N LEU A 50 1.65 2.49 -2.94
CA LEU A 50 1.77 2.20 -1.52
C LEU A 50 0.84 1.05 -1.16
N THR A 51 1.39 -0.05 -0.65
CA THR A 51 0.58 -1.15 -0.09
C THR A 51 0.60 -1.05 1.43
N VAL A 52 -0.56 -0.83 2.04
CA VAL A 52 -0.71 -0.71 3.48
C VAL A 52 -1.44 -1.95 4.00
N ALA A 53 -0.81 -2.69 4.91
CA ALA A 53 -1.46 -3.79 5.62
C ALA A 53 -1.58 -3.45 7.10
N ILE A 54 -2.80 -3.49 7.63
CA ILE A 54 -3.13 -3.21 9.02
C ILE A 54 -3.64 -4.50 9.66
N ARG A 55 -3.02 -4.89 10.78
CA ARG A 55 -3.28 -6.14 11.46
C ARG A 55 -4.74 -6.23 11.89
N HIS A 56 -5.39 -7.34 11.55
CA HIS A 56 -6.81 -7.63 11.84
C HIS A 56 -7.83 -6.64 11.23
N VAL A 57 -7.41 -5.73 10.35
CA VAL A 57 -8.30 -4.74 9.74
C VAL A 57 -8.41 -4.97 8.23
N ALA A 58 -7.36 -4.66 7.47
CA ALA A 58 -7.40 -4.69 6.01
C ALA A 58 -6.00 -4.64 5.37
N VAL A 59 -5.97 -4.89 4.06
CA VAL A 59 -4.83 -4.54 3.20
C VAL A 59 -5.37 -3.76 2.01
N ALA A 60 -4.75 -2.63 1.70
CA ALA A 60 -5.15 -1.74 0.62
C ALA A 60 -3.95 -1.25 -0.18
N GLU A 61 -4.19 -0.85 -1.43
CA GLU A 61 -3.22 -0.14 -2.27
C GLU A 61 -3.68 1.30 -2.49
N LEU A 62 -2.71 2.22 -2.47
CA LEU A 62 -2.90 3.64 -2.76
C LEU A 62 -1.91 4.02 -3.86
N MET A 63 -2.36 4.81 -4.83
CA MET A 63 -1.49 5.37 -5.87
C MET A 63 -1.22 6.84 -5.56
N VAL A 64 0.05 7.21 -5.52
CA VAL A 64 0.51 8.59 -5.30
C VAL A 64 1.30 9.03 -6.51
N GLU A 65 0.96 10.17 -7.11
CA GLU A 65 1.78 10.73 -8.19
C GLU A 65 3.23 10.93 -7.73
N LYS A 66 4.21 10.52 -8.53
CA LYS A 66 5.63 10.62 -8.19
C LYS A 66 6.08 12.06 -7.94
N SER A 67 5.52 13.02 -8.66
CA SER A 67 5.77 14.45 -8.49
C SER A 67 5.39 14.97 -7.10
N ARG A 68 4.51 14.26 -6.39
CA ARG A 68 3.98 14.60 -5.07
C ARG A 68 4.43 13.65 -3.98
N TYR A 69 5.20 12.61 -4.32
CA TYR A 69 5.66 11.61 -3.38
C TYR A 69 6.97 12.07 -2.72
N ASP A 70 6.92 12.21 -1.40
CA ASP A 70 8.09 12.44 -0.56
C ASP A 70 8.23 11.27 0.45
N PRO A 71 9.26 10.41 0.31
CA PRO A 71 9.47 9.27 1.20
C PRO A 71 9.82 9.69 2.63
N LEU A 72 10.45 10.86 2.82
CA LEU A 72 10.79 11.37 4.15
C LEU A 72 9.55 11.88 4.85
N LEU A 73 8.70 12.64 4.16
CA LEU A 73 7.42 13.09 4.70
C LEU A 73 6.53 11.89 5.07
N LEU A 74 6.46 10.85 4.24
CA LEU A 74 5.74 9.62 4.56
C LEU A 74 6.27 9.00 5.86
N LEU A 75 7.59 8.90 6.01
CA LEU A 75 8.20 8.34 7.22
C LEU A 75 7.88 9.18 8.46
N GLU A 76 7.89 10.51 8.35
CA GLU A 76 7.50 11.43 9.42
C GLU A 76 6.04 11.23 9.81
N MET A 77 5.12 11.15 8.84
CA MET A 77 3.71 10.89 9.10
C MET A 77 3.50 9.54 9.78
N VAL A 78 4.24 8.50 9.37
CA VAL A 78 4.18 7.19 10.03
C VAL A 78 4.68 7.26 11.47
N LYS A 79 5.75 8.02 11.75
CA LYS A 79 6.23 8.20 13.13
C LYS A 79 5.25 8.99 13.99
N GLN A 80 4.66 10.04 13.43
CA GLN A 80 3.78 10.95 14.17
C GLN A 80 2.41 10.33 14.46
N TYR A 81 1.80 9.69 13.46
CA TYR A 81 0.43 9.17 13.55
C TYR A 81 0.38 7.64 13.68
N GLY A 82 1.52 6.96 13.71
CA GLY A 82 1.54 5.52 13.49
C GLY A 82 1.07 4.62 14.60
N ASN A 83 1.02 5.16 15.81
CA ASN A 83 0.53 4.47 16.98
C ASN A 83 -0.95 4.78 17.27
N GLN A 84 -1.60 5.66 16.49
CA GLN A 84 -3.00 5.98 16.65
C GLN A 84 -3.84 5.04 15.78
N VAL A 85 -4.18 3.89 16.35
CA VAL A 85 -5.29 3.06 15.88
C VAL A 85 -6.42 3.31 16.87
N ASN A 86 -7.46 4.03 16.43
CA ASN A 86 -8.69 4.24 17.20
C ASN A 86 -9.54 2.97 17.23
#